data_AF-L9UVQ2-F1
#
_entry.id   AF-L9UVQ2-F1
#
_cell.length_a   1.000
_cell.length_b   1.000
_cell.length_c   1.000
_cell.angle_alpha   90.00
_cell.angle_beta   90.00
_cell.angle_gamma   90.00
#
_symmetry.space_group_name_H-M   'P 1'
#
loop_
_entity.id
_entity.type
_entity.pdbx_description
1 polymer ?
#
loop_
_entity_poly.entity_id
_entity_poly.type
_entity_poly.pdbx_seq_one_letter_code
_entity_poly.pdbx_strand_id
1 'polypeptide(L)'
;MHEYRVRIQDGVPESCSCPADASGNGPCKHRVAVAIRPRILELAVKMRVVADGGSTSCGDDDTADLPCECEQLSEALPCWNCIDAGRRKLSE
;
A
#
# COMPACT_ATOMS: atom_id res chain seq x y z
N MET A 1 7.35 -2.26 -23.03
CA MET A 1 6.62 -2.40 -21.75
C MET A 1 7.11 -3.68 -21.08
N HIS A 2 7.59 -3.60 -19.83
CA HIS A 2 8.00 -4.77 -19.06
C HIS A 2 7.04 -4.92 -17.87
N GLU A 3 6.27 -5.99 -17.88
CA GLU A 3 5.40 -6.38 -16.77
C GLU A 3 6.09 -7.49 -15.96
N TYR A 4 6.09 -7.35 -14.63
CA TYR A 4 6.58 -8.38 -13.73
C TYR A 4 5.53 -8.66 -12.66
N ARG A 5 5.23 -9.94 -12.42
CA ARG A 5 4.23 -10.38 -11.45
C ARG A 5 4.91 -10.84 -10.17
N VAL A 6 4.56 -10.22 -9.06
CA VAL A 6 5.00 -10.60 -7.72
C VAL A 6 3.95 -11.50 -7.08
N ARG A 7 4.36 -12.66 -6.57
CA ARG A 7 3.52 -13.55 -5.78
C ARG A 7 3.68 -13.24 -4.30
N ILE A 8 2.55 -13.19 -3.60
CA ILE A 8 2.47 -12.91 -2.17
C ILE A 8 1.83 -14.11 -1.50
N GLN A 9 2.53 -14.68 -0.53
CA GLN A 9 2.06 -15.78 0.31
C GLN A 9 2.19 -15.36 1.77
N ASP A 10 1.10 -15.50 2.53
CA ASP A 10 1.04 -15.17 3.97
C ASP A 10 1.57 -13.75 4.30
N GLY A 11 1.26 -12.79 3.43
CA GLY A 11 1.70 -11.40 3.58
C GLY A 11 3.15 -11.13 3.16
N VAL A 12 3.86 -12.13 2.62
CA VAL A 12 5.27 -12.01 2.22
C VAL A 12 5.41 -12.10 0.70
N PRO A 13 6.04 -11.11 0.03
CA PRO A 13 6.42 -11.22 -1.38
C PRO A 13 7.50 -12.29 -1.57
N GLU A 14 7.10 -13.50 -1.96
CA GLU A 14 7.96 -14.68 -1.98
C GLU A 14 8.68 -14.91 -3.33
N SER A 15 8.06 -14.51 -4.44
CA SER A 15 8.66 -14.67 -5.78
C SER A 15 8.19 -13.61 -6.77
N CYS A 16 8.95 -13.43 -7.85
CA CYS A 16 8.67 -12.46 -8.91
C CYS A 16 9.05 -13.02 -10.28
N SER A 17 8.27 -12.71 -11.33
CA SER A 17 8.55 -13.17 -12.70
C SER A 17 9.72 -12.44 -13.40
N CYS A 18 10.47 -11.60 -12.67
CA CYS A 18 11.57 -10.84 -13.26
C CYS A 18 12.88 -11.66 -13.29
N PRO A 19 13.78 -11.41 -14.26
CA PRO A 19 15.03 -12.16 -14.38
C PRO A 19 15.91 -12.14 -13.13
N ALA A 20 15.88 -11.03 -12.38
CA ALA A 20 16.67 -10.87 -11.16
C ALA A 20 16.23 -11.78 -10.01
N ASP A 21 14.96 -12.19 -9.97
CA ASP A 21 14.47 -13.11 -8.93
C ASP A 21 14.90 -14.56 -9.21
N ALA A 22 15.16 -14.88 -10.48
CA ALA A 22 15.63 -16.20 -10.90
C ALA A 22 17.14 -16.41 -10.68
N SER A 23 17.93 -15.33 -10.74
CA SER A 23 19.40 -15.40 -10.68
C SER A 23 20.02 -14.86 -9.38
N GLY A 24 19.24 -14.18 -8.54
CA GLY A 24 19.72 -13.53 -7.33
C GLY A 24 19.62 -14.41 -6.08
N ASN A 25 20.53 -14.21 -5.12
CA ASN A 25 20.48 -14.83 -3.78
C ASN A 25 19.57 -14.07 -2.79
N GLY A 26 18.75 -13.13 -3.27
CA GLY A 26 17.96 -12.25 -2.43
C GLY A 26 16.76 -11.65 -3.17
N PRO A 27 15.86 -10.94 -2.46
CA PRO A 27 14.65 -10.40 -3.06
C PRO A 27 14.99 -9.37 -4.14
N CYS A 28 14.45 -9.56 -5.34
CA CYS A 28 14.55 -8.55 -6.38
C CYS A 28 13.91 -7.23 -5.92
N LYS A 29 14.30 -6.11 -6.53
CA LYS A 29 13.76 -4.77 -6.23
C LYS A 29 12.24 -4.71 -6.23
N HIS A 30 11.57 -5.54 -7.05
CA HIS A 30 10.11 -5.58 -7.13
C HIS A 30 9.48 -6.16 -5.87
N ARG A 31 10.04 -7.24 -5.31
CA ARG A 31 9.59 -7.82 -4.04
C ARG A 31 9.77 -6.84 -2.89
N VAL A 32 10.94 -6.17 -2.84
CA VAL A 32 11.21 -5.13 -1.85
C VAL A 32 10.23 -3.96 -1.98
N ALA A 33 9.99 -3.48 -3.21
CA ALA A 33 9.07 -2.40 -3.50
C ALA A 33 7.63 -2.68 -3.05
N VAL A 34 7.18 -3.93 -3.11
CA VAL A 34 5.88 -4.35 -2.57
C VAL A 34 5.93 -4.42 -1.04
N ALA A 35 6.98 -5.03 -0.46
CA ALA A 35 7.11 -5.22 0.99
C ALA A 35 7.16 -3.90 1.79
N ILE A 36 7.83 -2.86 1.28
CA ILE A 36 8.00 -1.59 1.99
C ILE A 36 6.78 -0.64 1.88
N ARG A 37 5.72 -1.05 1.16
CA ARG A 37 4.52 -0.22 0.95
C ARG A 37 3.30 -0.92 1.57
N PRO A 38 3.04 -0.72 2.89
CA PRO A 38 2.01 -1.43 3.63
C PRO A 38 0.64 -1.41 2.95
N ARG A 39 0.19 -0.24 2.47
CA ARG A 39 -1.09 -0.10 1.77
C ARG A 39 -1.20 -0.94 0.51
N ILE A 40 -0.13 -1.03 -0.29
CA ILE A 40 -0.13 -1.85 -1.52
C ILE A 40 -0.17 -3.33 -1.15
N LEU A 41 0.61 -3.73 -0.14
CA LEU A 41 0.69 -5.10 0.33
C LEU A 41 -0.66 -5.55 0.93
N GLU A 42 -1.27 -4.75 1.80
CA GLU A 42 -2.59 -4.98 2.40
C GLU A 42 -3.66 -5.18 1.32
N LEU A 43 -3.72 -4.29 0.33
CA LEU A 43 -4.69 -4.39 -0.77
C LEU A 43 -4.45 -5.66 -1.60
N ALA A 44 -3.21 -5.98 -1.93
CA ALA A 44 -2.89 -7.17 -2.72
C ALA A 44 -3.24 -8.48 -1.98
N VAL A 45 -3.05 -8.52 -0.66
CA VAL A 45 -3.47 -9.65 0.20
C VAL A 45 -5.00 -9.73 0.25
N LYS A 46 -5.69 -8.61 0.48
CA LYS A 46 -7.16 -8.58 0.56
C LYS A 46 -7.83 -8.97 -0.77
N MET A 47 -7.30 -8.53 -1.90
CA MET A 47 -7.81 -8.90 -3.23
C MET A 47 -7.75 -10.40 -3.50
N ARG A 48 -6.82 -11.13 -2.86
CA ARG A 48 -6.75 -12.61 -2.97
C ARG A 48 -7.94 -13.30 -2.30
N VAL A 49 -8.45 -12.75 -1.19
CA VAL A 49 -9.58 -13.31 -0.43
C VAL A 49 -10.91 -13.24 -1.21
N VAL A 50 -11.03 -12.31 -2.16
CA VAL A 50 -12.25 -12.14 -2.97
C VAL A 50 -12.46 -13.29 -3.97
N ALA A 51 -11.40 -14.01 -4.34
CA ALA A 51 -11.50 -15.15 -5.28
C ALA A 51 -12.10 -16.42 -4.64
N ASP A 52 -12.12 -16.51 -3.31
CA ASP A 52 -12.65 -17.67 -2.56
C ASP A 52 -14.09 -17.44 -2.04
N GLY A 53 -14.84 -16.51 -2.66
CA GLY A 53 -16.26 -16.30 -2.35
C GLY A 53 -16.56 -15.74 -0.96
N GLY A 54 -15.55 -15.30 -0.20
CA GLY A 54 -15.73 -14.65 1.09
C GLY A 54 -16.12 -13.19 0.93
N SER A 55 -17.39 -12.86 1.15
CA SER A 55 -17.85 -11.47 1.21
C SER A 55 -17.15 -10.76 2.38
N THR A 56 -16.16 -9.91 2.08
CA THR A 56 -15.70 -8.93 3.07
C THR A 56 -16.85 -7.95 3.25
N SER A 57 -17.55 -8.00 4.39
CA SER A 57 -18.49 -6.95 4.76
C SER A 57 -17.76 -5.62 4.61
N CYS A 58 -18.26 -4.78 3.71
CA CYS A 58 -17.93 -3.37 3.67
C CYS A 58 -18.37 -2.82 5.04
N GLY A 59 -17.41 -2.77 5.97
CA GLY A 59 -17.48 -1.83 7.06
C GLY A 59 -17.53 -0.47 6.41
N ASP A 60 -18.73 0.11 6.45
CA ASP A 60 -18.99 1.52 6.24
C ASP A 60 -18.09 2.25 7.24
N ASP A 61 -16.90 2.66 6.79
CA ASP A 61 -16.01 3.50 7.60
C ASP A 61 -16.54 4.92 7.43
N ASP A 62 -17.45 5.26 8.32
CA ASP A 62 -18.00 6.58 8.58
C ASP A 62 -16.88 7.51 9.10
N THR A 63 -15.81 7.65 8.32
CA THR A 63 -14.60 8.41 8.64
C THR A 63 -14.64 9.75 7.91
N ALA A 64 -15.83 10.35 7.82
CA ALA A 64 -16.01 11.70 7.28
C ALA A 64 -15.84 12.79 8.36
N ASP A 65 -15.77 12.43 9.66
CA ASP A 65 -15.80 13.41 10.76
C ASP A 65 -14.71 13.22 11.83
N LEU A 66 -13.58 12.58 11.50
CA LEU A 66 -12.43 12.59 12.42
C LEU A 66 -11.67 13.95 12.31
N PRO A 67 -11.44 14.66 13.43
CA PRO A 67 -10.69 15.91 13.42
C PRO A 67 -9.26 15.70 12.91
N CYS A 68 -8.70 16.70 12.21
CA CYS A 68 -7.40 16.63 11.55
C CYS A 68 -6.27 16.55 12.62
N GLU A 69 -5.88 15.33 13.02
CA GLU A 69 -4.78 15.06 13.97
C GLU A 69 -3.39 15.24 13.32
N CYS A 70 -3.05 16.47 12.91
CA CYS A 70 -1.72 16.81 12.37
C CYS A 70 -0.85 17.58 13.38
N GLU A 71 -1.28 17.70 14.64
CA GLU A 71 -0.64 18.54 15.66
C GLU A 71 0.76 18.05 16.07
N GLN A 72 1.11 16.80 15.72
CA GLN A 72 2.42 16.18 15.96
C GLN A 72 3.35 16.19 14.73
N LEU A 73 2.90 16.69 13.57
CA LEU A 73 3.78 16.86 12.41
C LEU A 73 4.54 18.18 12.55
N SER A 74 5.86 18.14 12.41
CA SER A 74 6.68 19.36 12.44
C SER A 74 6.23 20.32 11.34
N GLU A 75 6.28 21.64 11.61
CA GLU A 75 5.87 22.68 10.66
C GLU A 75 6.66 22.66 9.33
N ALA A 76 7.72 21.85 9.25
CA ALA A 76 8.53 21.65 8.07
C ALA A 76 7.87 20.75 7.00
N LEU A 77 6.87 19.93 7.35
CA LEU A 77 6.23 19.00 6.41
C LEU A 77 4.71 19.21 6.34
N PRO A 78 4.14 19.37 5.13
CA PRO A 78 2.70 19.55 4.99
C PRO A 78 1.95 18.27 5.42
N CYS A 79 0.78 18.46 6.02
CA CYS A 79 -0.07 17.32 6.36
C CYS A 79 -0.77 16.77 5.11
N TRP A 80 -0.12 15.84 4.42
CA TRP A 80 -0.60 15.24 3.17
C TRP A 80 -2.02 14.68 3.26
N ASN A 81 -2.39 14.04 4.38
CA ASN A 81 -3.73 13.51 4.58
C ASN A 81 -4.83 14.61 4.54
N CYS A 82 -4.53 15.83 5.01
CA CYS A 82 -5.48 16.95 4.95
C CYS A 82 -5.40 17.71 3.61
N ILE A 83 -4.30 17.62 2.85
CA ILE A 83 -4.21 18.16 1.48
C ILE A 83 -4.97 17.28 0.48
N ASP A 84 -4.76 15.96 0.53
CA ASP A 84 -5.44 15.00 -0.36
C ASP A 84 -6.96 15.02 -0.14
N ALA A 85 -7.40 15.24 1.10
CA ALA A 85 -8.81 15.41 1.44
C ALA A 85 -9.38 16.81 1.12
N GLY A 86 -8.57 17.73 0.56
CA GLY A 86 -8.99 19.10 0.23
C GLY A 86 -9.24 20.01 1.44
N ARG A 87 -8.88 19.59 2.65
CA ARG A 87 -9.09 20.33 3.91
C ARG A 87 -8.00 21.37 4.20
N ARG A 88 -6.85 21.29 3.53
CA ARG A 88 -5.76 22.30 3.57
C ARG A 88 -5.21 22.55 2.17
N LYS A 89 -4.70 23.76 1.93
CA LYS A 89 -3.96 24.09 0.70
C LYS A 89 -2.46 23.89 0.94
N LEU A 90 -1.76 23.46 -0.10
CA LEU A 90 -0.30 23.50 -0.13
C LEU A 90 0.11 24.97 -0.19
N SER A 91 0.90 25.44 0.79
CA SER A 91 1.52 26.76 0.70
C SER A 91 2.57 26.75 -0.43
N GLU A 92 2.61 27.83 -1.21
CA GLU A 92 3.62 28.06 -2.26
C GLU A 92 5.02 28.35 -1.70
#